data_AF-A0A2M7KHK2-F1
#
_entry.id   AF-A0A2M7KHK2-F1
#
_cell.length_a   1.000
_cell.length_b   1.000
_cell.length_c   1.000
_cell.angle_alpha   90.00
_cell.angle_beta   90.00
_cell.angle_gamma   90.00
#
_symmetry.space_group_name_H-M   'P 1'
#
loop_
_entity.id
_entity.type
_entity.pdbx_description
1 polymer ?
#
loop_
_entity_poly.entity_id
_entity_poly.type
_entity_poly.pdbx_seq_one_letter_code
_entity_poly.pdbx_strand_id
1 'polypeptide(L)'
;MSLQLAAHLCGWPGDVVQDHRRVMEIVSEAGYDGVEGFNAENAEELRELGALAGEHGLHLVNVGSSDPLLKAKINATLGNDAAEVPAARKTNYQDPTDAELEELAQPLESHIATFTKYGVKPFHHIHVGCLLETTEDCERVLERLPGLWLLYDTGHLLAANSDPRDVLRRWPNLIGHVHLKNFWAEDPQGGWDRRKPDFW
;
A
#
# COMPACT_ATOMS: atom_id res chain seq x y z
N MET A 1 19.59 5.16 -12.46
CA MET A 1 18.86 4.40 -11.42
C MET A 1 18.18 3.24 -12.13
N SER A 2 18.44 2.00 -11.73
CA SER A 2 17.68 0.84 -12.21
C SER A 2 16.34 0.79 -11.48
N LEU A 3 15.27 0.40 -12.18
CA LEU A 3 14.00 0.09 -11.55
C LEU A 3 14.19 -1.16 -10.67
N GLN A 4 13.70 -1.14 -9.44
CA GLN A 4 13.68 -2.29 -8.53
C GLN A 4 12.26 -2.82 -8.42
N LEU A 5 12.09 -4.15 -8.42
CA LEU A 5 10.81 -4.82 -8.36
C LEU A 5 10.72 -5.68 -7.10
N ALA A 6 9.65 -5.50 -6.33
CA ALA A 6 9.36 -6.32 -5.15
C ALA A 6 8.13 -7.21 -5.38
N ALA A 7 8.16 -8.42 -4.82
CA ALA A 7 7.01 -9.31 -4.79
C ALA A 7 6.10 -8.98 -3.61
N HIS A 8 4.84 -8.64 -3.88
CA HIS A 8 3.83 -8.44 -2.83
C HIS A 8 3.18 -9.77 -2.44
N LEU A 9 3.06 -10.05 -1.13
CA LEU A 9 2.53 -11.32 -0.61
C LEU A 9 1.00 -11.44 -0.62
N CYS A 10 0.28 -10.37 -0.95
CA CYS A 10 -1.18 -10.40 -1.13
C CYS A 10 -1.60 -11.48 -2.14
N GLY A 11 -2.57 -12.30 -1.75
CA GLY A 11 -3.10 -13.39 -2.58
C GLY A 11 -2.24 -14.65 -2.56
N TRP A 12 -1.12 -14.67 -1.84
CA TRP A 12 -0.36 -15.90 -1.62
C TRP A 12 -1.11 -16.84 -0.66
N PRO A 13 -0.99 -18.17 -0.82
CA PRO A 13 -1.54 -19.12 0.13
C PRO A 13 -0.99 -18.87 1.54
N GLY A 14 -1.87 -18.85 2.54
CA GLY A 14 -1.49 -18.50 3.91
C GLY A 14 -0.42 -19.42 4.49
N ASP A 15 -0.46 -20.71 4.19
CA ASP A 15 0.55 -21.70 4.60
C ASP A 15 1.93 -21.41 4.01
N VAL A 16 2.00 -20.83 2.80
CA VAL A 16 3.26 -20.38 2.20
C VAL A 16 3.76 -19.13 2.90
N VAL A 17 2.90 -18.15 3.17
CA VAL A 17 3.29 -16.87 3.78
C VAL A 17 3.86 -17.05 5.20
N GLN A 18 3.41 -18.05 5.95
CA GLN A 18 3.93 -18.32 7.30
C GLN A 18 5.37 -18.87 7.31
N ASP A 19 5.82 -19.47 6.20
CA ASP A 19 7.20 -19.93 6.06
C ASP A 19 8.02 -18.83 5.38
N HIS A 20 8.52 -17.89 6.18
CA HIS A 20 9.27 -16.74 5.69
C HIS A 20 10.49 -17.16 4.85
N ARG A 21 11.19 -18.24 5.21
CA ARG A 21 12.36 -18.70 4.45
C ARG A 21 11.93 -19.18 3.07
N ARG A 22 10.88 -20.01 2.99
CA ARG A 22 10.32 -20.46 1.73
C ARG A 22 9.84 -19.30 0.84
N VAL A 23 9.25 -18.26 1.44
CA VAL A 23 8.89 -17.03 0.70
C VAL A 23 10.13 -16.38 0.09
N MET A 24 11.18 -16.15 0.88
CA MET A 24 12.42 -15.51 0.38
C MET A 24 13.09 -16.34 -0.72
N GLU A 25 13.10 -17.67 -0.59
CA GLU A 25 13.58 -18.58 -1.63
C GLU A 25 12.80 -18.40 -2.93
N ILE A 26 11.46 -18.48 -2.89
CA ILE A 26 10.62 -18.31 -4.09
C ILE A 26 10.82 -16.93 -4.72
N VAL A 27 10.85 -15.87 -3.92
CA VAL A 27 10.96 -14.48 -4.41
C VAL A 27 12.32 -14.22 -5.04
N SER A 28 13.40 -14.66 -4.40
CA SER A 28 14.76 -14.51 -4.93
C SER A 28 15.01 -15.35 -6.19
N GLU A 29 14.56 -16.60 -6.21
CA GLU A 29 14.66 -17.47 -7.40
C GLU A 29 13.86 -16.94 -8.59
N ALA A 30 12.74 -16.26 -8.33
CA ALA A 30 11.96 -15.57 -9.36
C ALA A 30 12.61 -14.27 -9.88
N GLY A 31 13.70 -13.81 -9.26
CA GLY A 31 14.49 -12.67 -9.72
C GLY A 31 13.96 -11.30 -9.29
N TYR A 32 13.17 -11.23 -8.23
CA TYR A 32 12.78 -9.96 -7.62
C TYR A 32 13.93 -9.36 -6.80
N ASP A 33 13.94 -8.03 -6.67
CA ASP A 33 14.90 -7.28 -5.85
C ASP A 33 14.45 -7.17 -4.38
N GLY A 34 13.19 -7.47 -4.09
CA GLY A 34 12.63 -7.33 -2.75
C GLY A 34 11.27 -7.98 -2.55
N VAL A 35 10.72 -7.78 -1.36
CA VAL A 35 9.45 -8.37 -0.92
C VAL A 35 8.65 -7.39 -0.07
N GLU A 36 7.33 -7.40 -0.23
CA GLU A 36 6.37 -6.56 0.47
C GLU A 36 5.28 -7.41 1.14
N GLY A 37 4.85 -7.04 2.35
CA GLY A 37 3.73 -7.69 3.03
C GLY A 37 4.09 -8.42 4.33
N PHE A 38 5.35 -8.33 4.78
CA PHE A 38 5.75 -8.76 6.12
C PHE A 38 5.45 -7.70 7.18
N ASN A 39 5.37 -8.15 8.43
CA ASN A 39 5.21 -7.30 9.61
C ASN A 39 6.35 -7.55 10.60
N ALA A 40 6.65 -6.54 11.42
CA ALA A 40 7.50 -6.69 12.60
C ALA A 40 6.96 -5.81 13.74
N GLU A 41 6.84 -6.36 14.94
CA GLU A 41 6.27 -5.66 16.10
C GLU A 41 7.33 -5.29 17.15
N ASN A 42 8.60 -5.62 16.88
CA ASN A 42 9.73 -5.22 17.71
C ASN A 42 11.06 -5.29 16.95
N ALA A 43 12.13 -4.83 17.58
CA ALA A 43 13.46 -4.79 16.99
C ALA A 43 14.05 -6.17 16.69
N GLU A 44 13.68 -7.19 17.47
CA GLU A 44 14.19 -8.55 17.27
C GLU A 44 13.57 -9.18 16.03
N GLU A 45 12.25 -9.08 15.89
CA GLU A 45 11.55 -9.54 14.68
C GLU A 45 12.06 -8.83 13.42
N LEU A 46 12.27 -7.51 13.49
CA LEU A 46 12.87 -6.75 12.37
C LEU A 46 14.26 -7.28 12.02
N ARG A 47 15.10 -7.53 13.04
CA ARG A 47 16.48 -8.01 12.85
C ARG A 47 16.50 -9.38 12.19
N GLU A 48 15.69 -10.31 12.68
CA GLU A 48 15.59 -11.68 12.13
C GLU A 48 15.03 -11.67 10.70
N LEU A 49 13.97 -10.89 10.45
CA LEU A 49 13.41 -10.75 9.11
C LEU A 49 14.40 -10.09 8.14
N GLY A 50 15.12 -9.05 8.58
CA GLY A 50 16.14 -8.36 7.79
C GLY A 50 17.35 -9.23 7.49
N ALA A 51 17.81 -10.02 8.46
CA ALA A 51 18.88 -10.99 8.27
C ALA A 51 18.48 -12.05 7.24
N LEU A 52 17.27 -12.58 7.35
CA LEU A 52 16.73 -13.55 6.39
C LEU A 52 16.62 -12.96 4.98
N ALA A 53 16.08 -11.74 4.83
CA ALA A 53 16.05 -11.08 3.51
C ALA A 53 17.47 -10.89 2.94
N GLY A 54 18.44 -10.53 3.79
CA GLY A 54 19.85 -10.40 3.42
C GLY A 54 20.50 -11.71 2.95
N GLU A 55 20.17 -12.86 3.55
CA GLU A 55 20.63 -14.19 3.09
C GLU A 55 20.22 -14.47 1.63
N HIS A 56 19.10 -13.90 1.19
CA HIS A 56 18.52 -14.09 -0.14
C HIS A 56 18.77 -12.89 -1.08
N GLY A 57 19.51 -11.87 -0.64
CA GLY A 57 19.79 -10.67 -1.43
C GLY A 57 18.55 -9.82 -1.71
N LEU A 58 17.51 -9.92 -0.87
CA LEU A 58 16.24 -9.20 -1.03
C LEU A 58 16.17 -7.97 -0.13
N HIS A 59 15.49 -6.94 -0.61
CA HIS A 59 15.12 -5.76 0.19
C HIS A 59 13.70 -5.88 0.75
N LEU A 60 13.50 -5.45 1.99
CA LEU A 60 12.17 -5.40 2.62
C LEU A 60 11.53 -4.04 2.38
N VAL A 61 10.42 -3.99 1.64
CA VAL A 61 9.69 -2.74 1.37
C VAL A 61 8.36 -2.71 2.11
N ASN A 62 7.93 -1.51 2.54
CA ASN A 62 6.66 -1.24 3.22
C ASN A 62 6.34 -2.27 4.34
N VAL A 63 7.29 -2.52 5.24
CA VAL A 63 7.09 -3.46 6.35
C VAL A 63 6.02 -2.91 7.29
N GLY A 64 5.04 -3.74 7.62
CA GLY A 64 3.93 -3.39 8.49
C GLY A 64 4.26 -3.48 9.99
N SER A 65 3.44 -2.81 10.79
CA SER A 65 3.37 -2.96 12.24
C SER A 65 2.01 -2.43 12.71
N SER A 66 1.51 -2.99 13.81
CA SER A 66 0.32 -2.51 14.51
C SER A 66 0.49 -1.11 15.13
N ASP A 67 1.71 -0.70 15.46
CA ASP A 67 2.04 0.65 15.95
C ASP A 67 2.56 1.55 14.81
N PRO A 68 1.88 2.65 14.48
CA PRO A 68 2.31 3.58 13.44
C PRO A 68 3.68 4.21 13.69
N LEU A 69 4.03 4.50 14.95
CA LEU A 69 5.34 5.05 15.28
C LEU A 69 6.44 4.02 15.05
N LEU A 70 6.17 2.77 15.42
CA LEU A 70 7.09 1.67 15.15
C LEU A 70 7.21 1.42 13.65
N LYS A 71 6.09 1.39 12.90
CA LYS A 71 6.09 1.27 11.43
C LYS A 71 6.94 2.33 10.75
N ALA A 72 6.82 3.60 11.16
CA ALA A 72 7.64 4.70 10.64
C ALA A 72 9.13 4.47 10.90
N LYS A 73 9.49 4.07 12.13
CA LYS A 73 10.89 3.77 12.51
C LYS A 73 11.46 2.56 11.77
N ILE A 74 10.67 1.50 11.61
CA ILE A 74 11.07 0.30 10.86
C ILE A 74 11.43 0.69 9.43
N ASN A 75 10.53 1.38 8.73
CA ASN A 75 10.74 1.73 7.33
C ASN A 75 11.89 2.74 7.17
N ALA A 76 12.05 3.69 8.08
CA ALA A 76 13.24 4.54 8.11
C ALA A 76 14.54 3.76 8.34
N THR A 77 14.52 2.74 9.22
CA THR A 77 15.69 1.89 9.52
C THR A 77 16.10 1.03 8.33
N LEU A 78 15.11 0.52 7.58
CA LEU A 78 15.32 -0.23 6.35
C LEU A 78 15.76 0.66 5.18
N GLY A 79 15.68 1.99 5.30
CA GLY A 79 15.97 2.90 4.19
C GLY A 79 14.86 2.98 3.15
N ASN A 80 13.62 2.65 3.54
CA ASN A 80 12.44 2.85 2.70
C ASN A 80 12.05 4.34 2.71
N ASP A 81 11.95 4.94 1.52
CA ASP A 81 11.53 6.33 1.38
C ASP A 81 10.05 6.56 1.68
N ALA A 82 9.24 5.51 1.70
CA ALA A 82 7.79 5.59 1.82
C ALA A 82 7.21 4.34 2.52
N ALA A 83 6.07 4.49 3.20
CA ALA A 83 5.35 3.39 3.84
C ALA A 83 3.86 3.70 3.99
N GLU A 84 3.06 2.65 4.04
CA GLU A 84 1.60 2.73 4.02
C GLU A 84 1.03 3.23 5.35
N VAL A 85 0.12 4.20 5.29
CA VAL A 85 -0.74 4.58 6.41
C VAL A 85 -2.05 3.77 6.38
N PRO A 86 -2.79 3.65 7.50
CA PRO A 86 -3.98 2.80 7.55
C PRO A 86 -4.97 3.04 6.40
N ALA A 87 -5.55 1.96 5.88
CA ALA A 87 -6.36 1.95 4.66
C ALA A 87 -7.66 2.79 4.71
N ALA A 88 -8.06 3.30 5.89
CA ALA A 88 -9.26 4.13 6.09
C ALA A 88 -10.46 3.67 5.24
N ARG A 89 -11.02 2.50 5.58
CA ARG A 89 -12.05 1.85 4.77
C ARG A 89 -13.39 2.59 4.84
N LYS A 90 -14.07 2.68 3.70
CA LYS A 90 -15.44 3.15 3.57
C LYS A 90 -16.40 2.19 4.28
N THR A 91 -17.42 2.72 4.95
CA THR A 91 -18.46 1.90 5.57
C THR A 91 -19.33 1.25 4.48
N ASN A 92 -19.43 -0.09 4.50
CA ASN A 92 -20.22 -0.87 3.53
C ASN A 92 -19.95 -0.51 2.05
N TYR A 93 -18.71 -0.14 1.72
CA TYR A 93 -18.30 0.26 0.37
C TYR A 93 -19.12 1.44 -0.21
N GLN A 94 -19.70 2.28 0.66
CA GLN A 94 -20.44 3.47 0.24
C GLN A 94 -19.57 4.72 0.30
N ASP A 95 -19.80 5.64 -0.63
CA ASP A 95 -19.08 6.90 -0.67
C ASP A 95 -19.45 7.76 0.56
N PRO A 96 -18.47 8.24 1.34
CA PRO A 96 -18.74 8.96 2.57
C PRO A 96 -19.28 10.36 2.27
N THR A 97 -20.16 10.84 3.14
CA THR A 97 -20.49 12.26 3.26
C THR A 97 -19.26 13.09 3.64
N ASP A 98 -19.30 14.40 3.50
CA ASP A 98 -18.18 15.27 3.88
C ASP A 98 -17.84 15.18 5.39
N ALA A 99 -18.85 14.95 6.24
CA ALA A 99 -18.63 14.75 7.68
C ALA A 99 -17.95 13.41 7.97
N GLU A 100 -18.41 12.31 7.34
CA GLU A 100 -17.77 10.99 7.49
C GLU A 100 -16.34 10.99 6.91
N LEU A 101 -16.12 11.71 5.80
CA LEU A 101 -14.79 11.89 5.23
C LEU A 101 -13.85 12.58 6.23
N GLU A 102 -14.33 13.62 6.92
CA GLU A 102 -13.55 14.31 7.95
C GLU A 102 -13.15 13.37 9.10
N GLU A 103 -14.11 12.59 9.60
CA GLU A 103 -13.87 11.63 10.67
C GLU A 103 -12.88 10.54 10.26
N LEU A 104 -12.97 10.03 9.03
CA LEU A 104 -12.05 9.02 8.49
C LEU A 104 -10.66 9.58 8.18
N ALA A 105 -10.57 10.86 7.79
CA ALA A 105 -9.31 11.53 7.46
C ALA A 105 -8.53 11.95 8.70
N GLN A 106 -9.21 12.31 9.80
CA GLN A 106 -8.57 12.87 11.01
C GLN A 106 -7.42 11.99 11.57
N PRO A 107 -7.55 10.65 11.69
CA PRO A 107 -6.43 9.81 12.15
C PRO A 107 -5.21 9.89 11.22
N LEU A 108 -5.43 10.05 9.91
CA LEU A 108 -4.36 10.11 8.90
C LEU A 108 -3.45 11.33 9.08
N GLU A 109 -3.95 12.46 9.59
CA GLU A 109 -3.11 13.63 9.90
C GLU A 109 -1.99 13.28 10.89
N SER A 110 -2.32 12.49 11.92
CA SER A 110 -1.34 12.06 12.92
C SER A 110 -0.31 11.10 12.34
N HIS A 111 -0.72 10.22 11.42
CA HIS A 111 0.18 9.33 10.69
C HIS A 111 1.11 10.11 9.76
N ILE A 112 0.59 11.12 9.06
CA ILE A 112 1.38 11.97 8.17
C ILE A 112 2.51 12.66 8.94
N ALA A 113 2.18 13.29 10.07
CA ALA A 113 3.16 13.93 10.94
C ALA A 113 4.20 12.94 11.47
N THR A 114 3.74 11.75 11.90
CA THR A 114 4.61 10.71 12.45
C THR A 114 5.63 10.20 11.43
N PHE A 115 5.19 9.86 10.23
CA PHE A 115 6.07 9.28 9.20
C PHE A 115 7.03 10.34 8.65
N THR A 116 6.53 11.55 8.40
CA THR A 116 7.33 12.69 7.90
C THR A 116 8.47 13.03 8.85
N LYS A 117 8.26 12.92 10.18
CA LYS A 117 9.31 13.13 11.19
C LYS A 117 10.53 12.22 11.01
N TYR A 118 10.31 11.02 10.46
CA TYR A 118 11.37 10.04 10.20
C TYR A 118 11.85 10.05 8.74
N GLY A 119 11.43 11.03 7.94
CA GLY A 119 11.79 11.12 6.53
C GLY A 119 11.08 10.10 5.63
N VAL A 120 10.06 9.41 6.15
CA VAL A 120 9.28 8.42 5.40
C VAL A 120 8.03 9.12 4.85
N LYS A 121 7.79 8.98 3.54
CA LYS A 121 6.60 9.49 2.87
C LYS A 121 5.38 8.64 3.26
N PRO A 122 4.38 9.21 3.95
CA PRO A 122 3.17 8.48 4.33
C PRO A 122 2.28 8.31 3.10
N PHE A 123 2.23 7.11 2.53
CA PHE A 123 1.34 6.87 1.39
C PHE A 123 0.06 6.17 1.81
N HIS A 124 -1.04 6.48 1.12
CA HIS A 124 -2.28 5.71 1.21
C HIS A 124 -2.49 4.94 -0.10
N HIS A 125 -2.88 3.67 0.01
CA HIS A 125 -3.17 2.78 -1.13
C HIS A 125 -4.47 3.21 -1.82
N ILE A 126 -4.40 3.49 -3.12
CA ILE A 126 -5.60 3.62 -3.94
C ILE A 126 -6.21 2.22 -4.08
N HIS A 127 -7.32 1.98 -3.39
CA HIS A 127 -7.88 0.66 -3.20
C HIS A 127 -9.42 0.70 -3.19
N VAL A 128 -10.05 -0.29 -3.81
CA VAL A 128 -11.52 -0.44 -3.80
C VAL A 128 -12.03 -0.57 -2.36
N GLY A 129 -13.03 0.25 -2.00
CA GLY A 129 -13.59 0.31 -0.65
C GLY A 129 -12.78 1.11 0.38
N CYS A 130 -11.74 1.84 -0.04
CA CYS A 130 -10.99 2.75 0.84
C CYS A 130 -11.32 4.22 0.55
N LEU A 131 -10.85 5.14 1.40
CA LEU A 131 -11.02 6.58 1.17
C LEU A 131 -10.47 7.03 -0.18
N LEU A 132 -9.30 6.52 -0.58
CA LEU A 132 -8.76 6.66 -1.93
C LEU A 132 -9.20 5.48 -2.79
N GLU A 133 -10.32 5.60 -3.50
CA GLU A 133 -10.81 4.53 -4.36
C GLU A 133 -10.86 4.96 -5.83
N THR A 134 -11.49 6.09 -6.12
CA THR A 134 -11.53 6.67 -7.47
C THR A 134 -10.57 7.85 -7.62
N THR A 135 -10.42 8.35 -8.85
CA THR A 135 -9.65 9.59 -9.08
C THR A 135 -10.34 10.80 -8.43
N GLU A 136 -11.67 10.84 -8.40
CA GLU A 136 -12.44 11.90 -7.72
C GLU A 136 -12.26 11.85 -6.19
N ASP A 137 -12.22 10.65 -5.63
CA ASP A 137 -11.91 10.46 -4.21
C ASP A 137 -10.49 10.94 -3.90
N CYS A 138 -9.52 10.66 -4.77
CA CYS A 138 -8.15 11.14 -4.63
C CYS A 138 -8.07 12.67 -4.59
N GLU A 139 -8.82 13.36 -5.44
CA GLU A 139 -8.87 14.83 -5.42
C GLU A 139 -9.35 15.35 -4.06
N ARG A 140 -10.51 14.84 -3.59
CA ARG A 140 -11.11 15.27 -2.32
C ARG A 140 -10.19 15.01 -1.12
N VAL A 141 -9.57 13.83 -1.07
CA VAL A 141 -8.72 13.43 0.07
C VAL A 141 -7.38 14.17 0.05
N LEU A 142 -6.73 14.33 -1.11
CA LEU A 142 -5.44 15.02 -1.19
C LEU A 142 -5.54 16.51 -0.91
N GLU A 143 -6.66 17.15 -1.27
CA GLU A 143 -6.95 18.54 -0.87
C GLU A 143 -7.09 18.67 0.65
N ARG A 144 -7.61 17.63 1.32
CA ARG A 144 -7.84 17.62 2.77
C ARG A 144 -6.61 17.24 3.58
N LEU A 145 -5.76 16.35 3.06
CA LEU A 145 -4.61 15.77 3.76
C LEU A 145 -3.30 16.16 3.08
N PRO A 146 -2.86 17.43 3.20
CA PRO A 146 -1.58 17.87 2.65
C PRO A 146 -0.43 17.08 3.27
N GLY A 147 0.48 16.60 2.42
CA GLY A 147 1.61 15.75 2.83
C GLY A 147 1.34 14.26 2.73
N LEU A 148 0.12 13.83 2.40
CA LEU A 148 -0.19 12.46 2.03
C LEU A 148 0.37 12.13 0.64
N TRP A 149 0.96 10.95 0.51
CA TRP A 149 1.44 10.37 -0.75
C TRP A 149 0.48 9.27 -1.22
N LEU A 150 0.65 8.84 -2.46
CA LEU A 150 -0.13 7.79 -3.09
C LEU A 150 0.70 6.53 -3.23
N LEU A 151 0.13 5.39 -2.86
CA LEU A 151 0.47 4.13 -3.52
C LEU A 151 -0.44 4.01 -4.73
N TYR A 152 0.18 4.13 -5.89
CA TYR A 152 -0.48 4.03 -7.18
C TYR A 152 -0.69 2.56 -7.54
N ASP A 153 -1.94 2.10 -7.55
CA ASP A 153 -2.31 0.74 -7.90
C ASP A 153 -3.17 0.72 -9.17
N THR A 154 -2.61 0.19 -10.26
CA THR A 154 -3.30 0.13 -11.54
C THR A 154 -4.54 -0.76 -11.52
N GLY A 155 -4.53 -1.84 -10.75
CA GLY A 155 -5.60 -2.82 -10.73
C GLY A 155 -6.81 -2.29 -9.97
N HIS A 156 -6.56 -1.67 -8.81
CA HIS A 156 -7.65 -1.07 -8.03
C HIS A 156 -8.28 0.14 -8.71
N LEU A 157 -7.50 0.96 -9.41
CA LEU A 157 -8.05 2.07 -10.21
C LEU A 157 -8.98 1.55 -11.31
N LEU A 158 -8.56 0.52 -12.05
CA LEU A 158 -9.40 -0.11 -13.06
C LEU A 158 -10.66 -0.75 -12.46
N ALA A 159 -10.52 -1.46 -11.33
CA ALA A 159 -11.65 -2.01 -10.58
C ALA A 159 -12.58 -0.91 -10.01
N ALA A 160 -12.08 0.30 -9.78
CA ALA A 160 -12.90 1.43 -9.36
C ALA A 160 -13.55 2.19 -10.54
N ASN A 161 -13.43 1.69 -11.78
CA ASN A 161 -13.83 2.37 -13.01
C ASN A 161 -13.12 3.73 -13.23
N SER A 162 -11.87 3.85 -12.75
CA SER A 162 -11.00 5.02 -12.94
C SER A 162 -9.88 4.73 -13.96
N ASP A 163 -9.50 5.72 -14.77
CA ASP A 163 -8.33 5.61 -15.67
C ASP A 163 -7.04 5.81 -14.86
N PRO A 164 -6.16 4.80 -14.73
CA PRO A 164 -4.92 4.96 -13.96
C PRO A 164 -4.01 6.09 -14.47
N ARG A 165 -4.12 6.45 -15.75
CA ARG A 165 -3.34 7.55 -16.33
C ARG A 165 -3.72 8.91 -15.76
N ASP A 166 -4.93 9.07 -15.21
CA ASP A 166 -5.35 10.34 -14.63
C ASP A 166 -4.60 10.66 -13.35
N VAL A 167 -4.28 9.66 -12.53
CA VAL A 167 -3.38 9.83 -11.37
C VAL A 167 -2.00 10.31 -11.82
N LEU A 168 -1.45 9.71 -12.88
CA LEU A 168 -0.15 10.10 -13.42
C LEU A 168 -0.14 11.51 -14.03
N ARG A 169 -1.27 11.97 -14.58
CA ARG A 169 -1.40 13.33 -15.13
C ARG A 169 -1.57 14.38 -14.04
N ARG A 170 -2.34 14.07 -13.00
CA ARG A 170 -2.76 15.03 -11.98
C ARG A 170 -1.77 15.12 -10.81
N TRP A 171 -1.23 13.98 -10.39
CA TRP A 171 -0.40 13.88 -9.17
C TRP A 171 0.90 13.08 -9.37
N PRO A 172 1.68 13.29 -10.45
CA PRO A 172 2.91 12.53 -10.70
C PRO A 172 3.94 12.66 -9.56
N ASN A 173 3.95 13.82 -8.87
CA ASN A 173 4.90 14.12 -7.82
C ASN A 173 4.46 13.64 -6.42
N LEU A 174 3.28 13.03 -6.31
CA LEU A 174 2.77 12.49 -5.04
C LEU A 174 2.82 10.97 -4.98
N ILE A 175 3.41 10.29 -5.97
CA ILE A 175 3.54 8.83 -5.98
C ILE A 175 4.74 8.43 -5.11
N GLY A 176 4.46 7.78 -4.00
CA GLY A 176 5.47 7.28 -3.06
C GLY A 176 5.80 5.81 -3.27
N HIS A 177 4.84 5.03 -3.79
CA HIS A 177 4.96 3.59 -4.01
C HIS A 177 4.07 3.17 -5.19
N VAL A 178 4.37 2.03 -5.81
CA VAL A 178 3.63 1.55 -6.98
C VAL A 178 3.32 0.06 -6.84
N HIS A 179 2.04 -0.29 -6.98
CA HIS A 179 1.61 -1.66 -7.22
C HIS A 179 1.17 -1.79 -8.68
N LEU A 180 1.93 -2.57 -9.46
CA LEU A 180 1.55 -2.92 -10.83
C LEU A 180 0.65 -4.16 -10.79
N LYS A 181 -0.66 -3.93 -10.73
CA LYS A 181 -1.68 -4.96 -10.65
C LYS A 181 -2.57 -4.93 -11.89
N ASN A 182 -2.88 -6.09 -12.44
CA ASN A 182 -3.89 -6.20 -13.49
C ASN A 182 -5.27 -6.41 -12.86
N PHE A 183 -6.33 -5.94 -13.54
CA PHE A 183 -7.71 -6.22 -13.18
C PHE A 183 -8.38 -6.98 -14.32
N TRP A 184 -9.14 -8.01 -13.98
CA TRP A 184 -9.91 -8.81 -14.91
C TRP A 184 -11.29 -9.10 -14.32
N ALA A 185 -12.32 -8.96 -15.15
CA ALA A 185 -13.68 -9.41 -14.86
C ALA A 185 -14.30 -9.93 -16.17
N GLU A 186 -15.28 -10.82 -16.08
CA GLU A 186 -15.98 -11.38 -17.24
C GLU A 186 -16.78 -10.29 -17.99
N ASP A 187 -17.47 -9.42 -17.25
CA ASP A 187 -18.11 -8.21 -17.75
C ASP A 187 -17.70 -6.99 -16.90
N PRO A 188 -16.57 -6.34 -17.22
CA PRO A 188 -16.05 -5.23 -16.42
C PRO A 188 -16.90 -3.96 -16.50
N GLN A 189 -17.77 -3.82 -17.52
CA GLN A 189 -18.59 -2.61 -17.70
C GLN A 189 -20.02 -2.78 -17.16
N GLY A 190 -20.58 -3.99 -17.23
CA GLY A 190 -21.98 -4.25 -16.84
C GLY A 190 -22.16 -5.21 -15.67
N GLY A 191 -21.17 -6.07 -15.39
CA GLY A 191 -21.26 -7.13 -14.38
C GLY A 191 -20.43 -6.89 -13.13
N TRP A 192 -19.44 -5.99 -13.19
CA TRP A 192 -18.58 -5.65 -12.07
C TRP A 192 -19.18 -4.48 -11.24
N ASP A 193 -19.32 -4.69 -9.92
CA ASP A 193 -19.78 -3.67 -8.97
C ASP A 193 -18.74 -3.43 -7.87
N ARG A 194 -18.00 -2.32 -7.96
CA ARG A 194 -17.01 -1.91 -6.94
C ARG A 194 -17.59 -1.74 -5.53
N ARG A 195 -18.91 -1.58 -5.40
CA ARG A 195 -19.61 -1.47 -4.11
C ARG A 195 -19.97 -2.82 -3.50
N LYS A 196 -19.84 -3.89 -4.28
CA LYS A 196 -20.03 -5.28 -3.84
C LYS A 196 -18.90 -6.12 -4.40
N PRO A 197 -17.64 -5.82 -4.01
CA PRO A 197 -16.53 -6.58 -4.53
C PRO A 197 -16.71 -8.04 -4.15
N ASP A 198 -16.66 -8.92 -5.14
CA ASP A 198 -16.64 -10.38 -4.96
C ASP A 198 -15.20 -10.94 -4.93
N PHE A 199 -14.22 -10.06 -4.76
CA PHE A 199 -12.86 -10.45 -4.43
C PHE A 199 -12.84 -11.07 -3.03
N TRP A 200 -11.98 -12.08 -2.84
CA TRP A 200 -11.79 -13.01 -1.70
C TRP A 200 -12.44 -14.39 -1.88
#